data_AF-A0A7V8SX28-F1
#
_entry.id   AF-A0A7V8SX28-F1
#
_cell.length_a   1.000
_cell.length_b   1.000
_cell.length_c   1.000
_cell.angle_alpha   90.00
_cell.angle_beta   90.00
_cell.angle_gamma   90.00
#
_symmetry.space_group_name_H-M   'P 1'
#
loop_
_entity.id
_entity.type
_entity.pdbx_description
1 polymer ?
#
loop_
_entity_poly.entity_id
_entity_poly.type
_entity_poly.pdbx_seq_one_letter_code
_entity_poly.pdbx_strand_id
1 'polypeptide(L)'
;MGRWNGQLTWQVYFRQRADKPNTIRAYKVGQNGPAYAVALRGRAWIAADSYQIVRMETDLVAPLPEIRLLTDHTIVDYGPVHFRKGSVEMWLPQSAELYCDWKGRRMHRRLSFSHYLLFSVDERQKISEPKAETKGLEEN
;
A
#
# COMPACT_ATOMS: atom_id res chain seq x y z
N MET A 1 22.61 6.59 8.24
CA MET A 1 22.64 6.97 6.81
C MET A 1 23.15 5.79 6.02
N GLY A 2 22.43 5.40 4.97
CA GLY A 2 22.81 4.31 4.06
C GLY A 2 22.95 4.82 2.63
N ARG A 3 23.40 3.95 1.73
CA ARG A 3 23.36 4.16 0.29
C ARG A 3 22.54 3.05 -0.36
N TRP A 4 21.64 3.42 -1.26
CA TRP A 4 20.88 2.49 -2.09
C TRP A 4 21.00 2.94 -3.55
N ASN A 5 21.45 2.06 -4.44
CA ASN A 5 21.71 2.36 -5.86
C ASN A 5 22.51 3.67 -6.08
N GLY A 6 23.51 3.95 -5.24
CA GLY A 6 24.32 5.17 -5.31
C GLY A 6 23.68 6.41 -4.70
N GLN A 7 22.38 6.38 -4.38
CA GLN A 7 21.65 7.47 -3.75
C GLN A 7 21.77 7.43 -2.22
N LEU A 8 21.90 8.60 -1.59
CA LEU A 8 21.92 8.75 -0.14
C LEU A 8 20.52 8.52 0.43
N THR A 9 20.41 7.66 1.44
CA THR A 9 19.12 7.29 2.02
C THR A 9 19.14 7.28 3.54
N TRP A 10 18.00 7.68 4.11
CA TRP A 10 17.64 7.39 5.48
C TRP A 10 17.06 5.99 5.55
N GLN A 11 17.55 5.17 6.47
CA GLN A 11 16.99 3.85 6.71
C GLN A 11 16.15 3.91 7.98
N VAL A 12 14.86 3.59 7.84
CA VAL A 12 13.90 3.58 8.94
C VAL A 12 13.49 2.15 9.22
N TYR A 13 13.71 1.71 10.46
CA TYR A 13 13.17 0.44 10.94
C TYR A 13 11.74 0.65 11.45
N PHE A 14 10.85 -0.29 11.12
CA PHE A 14 9.51 -0.32 11.67
C PHE A 14 9.12 -1.71 12.11
N ARG A 15 8.22 -1.78 13.09
CA ARG A 15 7.64 -3.02 13.60
C ARG A 15 6.21 -2.76 14.00
N GLN A 16 5.33 -3.66 13.58
CA GLN A 16 3.94 -3.61 13.98
C GLN A 16 3.78 -3.84 15.50
N ARG A 17 2.95 -2.99 16.10
CA ARG A 17 2.64 -3.00 17.53
C ARG A 17 1.69 -4.14 17.88
N ALA A 18 1.99 -4.85 18.97
CA ALA A 18 1.16 -5.95 19.45
C ALA A 18 -0.10 -5.46 20.18
N ASP A 19 -0.09 -4.22 20.68
CA ASP A 19 -1.21 -3.59 21.41
C ASP A 19 -2.21 -2.86 20.49
N LYS A 20 -2.02 -2.94 19.17
CA LYS A 20 -2.88 -2.29 18.17
C LYS A 20 -3.42 -3.31 17.17
N PRO A 21 -4.63 -3.11 16.63
CA PRO A 21 -5.17 -3.99 15.59
C PRO A 21 -4.25 -4.10 14.38
N ASN A 22 -4.19 -5.28 13.78
CA ASN A 22 -3.49 -5.48 12.53
C ASN A 22 -4.39 -5.22 11.33
N THR A 23 -4.15 -4.08 10.66
CA THR A 23 -4.89 -3.65 9.48
C THR A 23 -4.07 -3.72 8.19
N ILE A 24 -2.79 -4.14 8.27
CA ILE A 24 -1.88 -4.13 7.12
C ILE A 24 -2.06 -5.38 6.26
N ARG A 25 -2.11 -6.56 6.88
CA ARG A 25 -2.19 -7.83 6.15
C ARG A 25 -2.91 -8.89 6.98
N ALA A 26 -3.78 -9.65 6.32
CA ALA A 26 -4.37 -10.86 6.87
C ALA A 26 -4.55 -11.92 5.77
N TYR A 27 -4.39 -13.19 6.12
CA TYR A 27 -4.73 -14.32 5.24
C TYR A 27 -6.04 -14.95 5.66
N LYS A 28 -6.97 -15.11 4.70
CA LYS A 28 -8.21 -15.85 4.91
C LYS A 28 -8.06 -17.28 4.40
N VAL A 29 -8.31 -18.26 5.26
CA VAL A 29 -8.20 -19.68 4.90
C VAL A 29 -9.59 -20.23 4.58
N GLY A 30 -9.88 -20.42 3.29
CA GLY A 30 -11.20 -20.86 2.82
C GLY A 30 -12.23 -19.73 2.79
N GLN A 31 -13.34 -19.92 2.07
CA GLN A 31 -14.36 -18.87 1.90
C GLN A 31 -15.01 -18.42 3.22
N ASN A 32 -15.19 -19.34 4.17
CA ASN A 32 -15.84 -19.09 5.46
C ASN A 32 -14.91 -19.27 6.67
N GLY A 33 -13.61 -19.47 6.45
CA GLY A 33 -12.68 -19.65 7.56
C GLY A 33 -12.22 -18.33 8.19
N PRO A 34 -11.55 -18.42 9.36
CA PRO A 34 -11.04 -17.25 10.05
C PRO A 34 -9.95 -16.53 9.24
N ALA A 35 -9.83 -15.22 9.48
CA ALA A 35 -8.73 -14.41 8.99
C ALA A 35 -7.59 -14.40 10.01
N TYR A 36 -6.37 -14.63 9.55
CA TYR A 36 -5.17 -14.63 10.37
C TYR A 36 -4.37 -13.37 10.09
N ALA A 37 -4.30 -12.47 11.07
CA ALA A 37 -3.54 -11.24 11.00
C ALA A 37 -2.03 -11.50 10.91
N VAL A 38 -1.35 -10.90 9.94
CA VAL A 38 0.08 -11.10 9.68
C VAL A 38 0.83 -9.86 10.11
N ALA A 39 1.41 -9.89 11.32
CA ALA A 39 2.15 -8.74 11.84
C ALA A 39 3.50 -8.61 11.13
N LEU A 40 3.80 -7.41 10.63
CA LEU A 40 5.02 -7.16 9.84
C LEU A 40 6.04 -6.29 10.58
N ARG A 41 7.31 -6.55 10.30
CA ARG A 41 8.43 -5.66 10.62
C ARG A 41 9.23 -5.43 9.35
N GLY A 42 10.05 -4.40 9.33
CA GLY A 42 10.78 -4.10 8.12
C GLY A 42 11.67 -2.89 8.20
N ARG A 43 12.21 -2.56 7.04
CA ARG A 43 13.06 -1.41 6.78
C ARG A 43 12.55 -0.69 5.55
N ALA A 44 12.50 0.63 5.62
CA ALA A 44 12.29 1.48 4.46
C ALA A 44 13.53 2.33 4.22
N TRP A 45 13.92 2.46 2.96
CA TRP A 45 14.95 3.40 2.52
C TRP A 45 14.25 4.60 1.91
N ILE A 46 14.50 5.77 2.50
CA ILE A 46 13.91 7.04 2.12
C ILE A 46 15.02 7.90 1.53
N ALA A 47 14.84 8.36 0.30
CA ALA A 47 15.73 9.25 -0.39
C ALA A 47 15.98 10.54 0.43
N ALA A 48 17.26 10.88 0.65
CA ALA A 48 17.61 12.01 1.52
C ALA A 48 17.31 13.39 0.92
N ASP A 49 17.16 13.47 -0.40
CA ASP A 49 16.90 14.69 -1.17
C ASP A 49 15.41 14.95 -1.41
N SER A 50 14.62 13.88 -1.61
CA SER A 50 13.24 13.94 -2.08
C SER A 50 12.22 13.36 -1.10
N TYR A 51 12.68 12.71 -0.03
CA TYR A 51 11.87 12.01 0.97
C TYR A 51 10.97 10.89 0.42
N GLN A 52 11.23 10.45 -0.81
CA GLN A 52 10.53 9.35 -1.44
C GLN A 52 11.02 8.01 -0.89
N ILE A 53 10.12 7.05 -0.72
CA ILE A 53 10.51 5.67 -0.43
C ILE A 53 11.09 5.09 -1.73
N VAL A 54 12.34 4.63 -1.68
CA VAL A 54 13.03 4.03 -2.84
C VAL A 54 13.17 2.52 -2.72
N ARG A 55 13.06 1.99 -1.50
CA ARG A 55 13.03 0.56 -1.23
C ARG A 55 12.29 0.29 0.07
N MET A 56 11.61 -0.85 0.13
CA MET A 56 11.04 -1.39 1.36
C MET A 56 11.30 -2.88 1.44
N GLU A 57 11.69 -3.34 2.63
CA GLU A 57 11.89 -4.74 2.94
C GLU A 57 11.05 -5.09 4.17
N THR A 58 10.32 -6.19 4.11
CA THR A 58 9.42 -6.63 5.18
C THR A 58 9.59 -8.11 5.48
N ASP A 59 9.41 -8.43 6.75
CA ASP A 59 9.41 -9.77 7.32
C ASP A 59 8.23 -9.93 8.27
N LEU A 60 7.90 -11.19 8.57
CA LEU A 60 7.05 -11.53 9.70
C LEU A 60 7.67 -11.03 11.03
N VAL A 61 6.81 -10.51 11.92
CA VAL A 61 7.18 -10.31 13.33
C VAL A 61 7.38 -11.66 14.04
N ALA A 62 6.51 -12.63 13.74
CA ALA A 62 6.53 -13.99 14.24
C ALA A 62 5.89 -14.93 13.20
N PRO A 63 6.27 -16.22 13.15
CA PRO A 63 5.60 -17.20 12.30
C PRO A 63 4.14 -17.40 12.73
N LEU A 64 3.30 -17.91 11.82
CA LEU A 64 1.90 -18.26 12.07
C LEU A 64 1.71 -19.77 11.88
N PRO A 65 1.93 -20.59 12.93
CA PRO A 65 1.81 -22.05 12.86
C PRO A 65 0.42 -22.55 12.43
N GLU A 66 -0.65 -21.84 12.80
CA GLU A 66 -2.05 -22.19 12.54
C GLU A 66 -2.33 -22.33 11.04
N ILE A 67 -1.67 -21.50 10.23
CA ILE A 67 -1.74 -21.56 8.77
C ILE A 67 -0.48 -22.14 8.13
N ARG A 68 0.48 -22.59 8.96
CA ARG A 68 1.82 -23.07 8.58
C ARG A 68 2.58 -22.07 7.72
N LEU A 69 2.51 -20.78 8.07
CA LEU A 69 3.29 -19.72 7.44
C LEU A 69 4.53 -19.45 8.31
N LEU A 70 5.71 -19.86 7.83
CA LEU A 70 6.96 -19.77 8.60
C LEU A 70 7.78 -18.54 8.19
N THR A 71 7.76 -18.21 6.91
CA THR A 71 8.51 -17.08 6.34
C THR A 71 7.63 -16.35 5.33
N ASP A 72 7.65 -15.03 5.39
CA ASP A 72 7.13 -14.11 4.39
C ASP A 72 8.08 -12.92 4.37
N HIS A 73 9.01 -12.96 3.42
CA HIS A 73 10.02 -11.94 3.19
C HIS A 73 9.73 -11.26 1.86
N THR A 74 9.43 -9.96 1.90
CA THR A 74 9.12 -9.18 0.70
C THR A 74 10.09 -8.01 0.58
N ILE A 75 10.68 -7.87 -0.60
CA ILE A 75 11.49 -6.73 -1.02
C ILE A 75 10.73 -6.02 -2.13
N VAL A 76 10.59 -4.69 -2.05
CA VAL A 76 10.00 -3.85 -3.09
C VAL A 76 10.92 -2.69 -3.39
N ASP A 77 11.28 -2.52 -4.65
CA ASP A 77 12.00 -1.35 -5.14
C ASP A 77 11.02 -0.38 -5.79
N TYR A 78 11.16 0.90 -5.46
CA TYR A 78 10.30 1.97 -5.92
C TYR A 78 11.08 2.91 -6.83
N GLY A 79 10.37 3.50 -7.79
CA GLY A 79 10.96 4.45 -8.73
C GLY A 79 9.92 5.40 -9.30
N PRO A 80 10.37 6.50 -9.91
CA PRO A 80 9.48 7.52 -10.43
C PRO A 80 8.65 6.98 -11.60
N VAL A 81 7.34 7.23 -11.54
CA VAL A 81 6.38 7.00 -12.61
C VAL A 81 5.76 8.33 -12.96
N HIS A 82 6.02 8.79 -14.18
CA HIS A 82 5.48 10.02 -14.70
C HIS A 82 4.17 9.78 -15.45
N PHE A 83 3.09 10.40 -14.99
CA PHE A 83 1.79 10.36 -15.65
C PHE A 83 1.60 11.60 -16.52
N ARG A 84 1.41 11.39 -17.83
CA ARG A 84 1.18 12.47 -18.79
C ARG A 84 -0.05 13.32 -18.45
N LYS A 85 -1.12 12.66 -17.99
CA LYS A 85 -2.38 13.31 -17.62
C LYS A 85 -2.25 13.86 -16.19
N GLY A 86 -2.34 15.18 -16.05
CA GLY A 86 -2.23 15.86 -14.76
C GLY A 86 -0.81 16.21 -14.32
N SER A 87 0.21 15.89 -15.13
CA SER A 87 1.63 16.20 -14.84
C SER A 87 2.08 15.75 -13.45
N VAL A 88 1.65 14.56 -13.04
CA VAL A 88 1.94 14.00 -11.71
C VAL A 88 3.08 12.99 -11.81
N GLU A 89 4.01 13.07 -10.87
CA GLU A 89 5.05 12.06 -10.66
C GLU A 89 4.81 11.35 -9.33
N MET A 90 4.90 10.02 -9.34
CA MET A 90 4.72 9.19 -8.14
C MET A 90 5.81 8.12 -8.05
N TRP A 91 6.31 7.86 -6.84
CA TRP A 91 7.20 6.72 -6.59
C TRP A 91 6.35 5.47 -6.38
N LEU A 92 6.29 4.63 -7.40
CA LEU A 92 5.51 3.39 -7.40
C LEU A 92 6.44 2.18 -7.50
N PRO A 93 5.98 0.99 -7.08
CA PRO A 93 6.75 -0.23 -7.24
C PRO A 93 7.26 -0.41 -8.67
N GLN A 94 8.53 -0.78 -8.82
CA GLN A 94 9.12 -1.16 -10.11
C GLN A 94 9.31 -2.66 -10.16
N SER A 95 9.78 -3.23 -9.04
CA SER A 95 9.91 -4.67 -8.85
C SER A 95 9.59 -5.07 -7.42
N ALA A 96 9.17 -6.33 -7.27
CA ALA A 96 9.09 -6.97 -5.96
C ALA A 96 9.64 -8.40 -6.01
N GLU A 97 10.35 -8.79 -4.96
CA GLU A 97 10.75 -10.16 -4.71
C GLU A 97 10.05 -10.66 -3.44
N LEU A 98 9.48 -11.86 -3.51
CA LEU A 98 8.77 -12.51 -2.41
C LEU A 98 9.37 -13.88 -2.17
N TYR A 99 9.87 -14.11 -0.97
CA TYR A 99 10.33 -15.40 -0.47
C TYR A 99 9.39 -15.86 0.64
N CYS A 100 8.72 -16.99 0.44
CA CYS A 100 7.71 -17.48 1.36
C CYS A 100 7.90 -18.97 1.65
N ASP A 101 7.73 -19.37 2.90
CA ASP A 101 7.58 -20.76 3.31
C ASP A 101 6.17 -20.96 3.88
N TRP A 102 5.31 -21.61 3.10
CA TRP A 102 3.92 -21.84 3.44
C TRP A 102 3.54 -23.30 3.27
N LYS A 103 3.06 -23.94 4.34
CA LYS A 103 2.66 -25.36 4.39
C LYS A 103 3.81 -26.29 3.96
N GLY A 104 5.05 -25.92 4.30
CA GLY A 104 6.25 -26.65 3.92
C GLY A 104 6.67 -26.47 2.46
N ARG A 105 6.03 -25.57 1.72
CA ARG A 105 6.41 -25.23 0.35
C ARG A 105 7.13 -23.89 0.35
N ARG A 106 8.36 -23.92 -0.13
CA ARG A 106 9.15 -22.71 -0.36
C ARG A 106 8.85 -22.17 -1.74
N MET A 107 8.61 -20.88 -1.80
CA MET A 107 8.29 -20.16 -3.01
C MET A 107 9.15 -18.92 -3.11
N HIS A 108 9.71 -18.69 -4.29
CA HIS A 108 10.33 -17.44 -4.68
C HIS A 108 9.54 -16.89 -5.87
N ARG A 109 9.06 -15.65 -5.76
CA ARG A 109 8.40 -14.93 -6.85
C ARG A 109 9.11 -13.61 -7.09
N ARG A 110 9.29 -13.29 -8.37
CA ARG A 110 9.72 -11.98 -8.83
C ARG A 110 8.61 -11.36 -9.65
N LEU A 111 8.29 -10.11 -9.35
CA LEU A 111 7.26 -9.31 -10.01
C LEU A 111 7.93 -8.05 -10.58
N SER A 112 7.53 -7.67 -11.78
CA SER A 112 7.89 -6.39 -12.40
C SER A 112 6.61 -5.63 -12.69
N PHE A 113 6.58 -4.34 -12.36
CA PHE A 113 5.41 -3.49 -12.51
C PHE A 113 5.68 -2.44 -13.59
N SER A 114 4.69 -2.21 -14.44
CA SER A 114 4.77 -1.25 -15.55
C SER A 114 3.35 -0.87 -15.98
N HIS A 115 3.23 0.13 -16.88
CA HIS A 115 1.96 0.54 -17.46
C HIS A 115 0.90 0.95 -16.43
N TYR A 116 1.33 1.69 -15.39
CA TYR A 116 0.41 2.25 -14.41
C TYR A 116 -0.64 3.15 -15.06
N LEU A 117 -1.87 3.08 -14.55
CA LEU A 117 -2.98 3.92 -14.97
C LEU A 117 -3.35 4.88 -13.83
N LEU A 118 -3.52 6.15 -14.17
CA LEU A 118 -4.01 7.17 -13.24
C LEU A 118 -5.47 7.48 -13.55
N PHE A 119 -6.33 7.21 -12.58
CA PHE A 119 -7.75 7.56 -12.64
C PHE A 119 -7.98 8.81 -11.77
N SER A 120 -8.65 9.81 -12.33
CA SER A 120 -9.02 11.04 -11.65
C SER A 120 -10.47 11.38 -11.99
N VAL A 121 -11.25 11.77 -10.99
CA VAL A 121 -12.63 12.22 -11.12
C VAL A 121 -12.68 13.68 -10.69
N ASP A 122 -13.19 14.54 -11.56
CA ASP A 122 -13.47 15.95 -11.26
C ASP A 122 -14.98 16.13 -11.19
N GLU A 123 -15.50 16.56 -10.04
CA GLU A 123 -16.93 16.84 -9.86
C GLU A 123 -17.18 18.34 -9.97
N ARG A 124 -18.01 18.75 -10.93
CA ARG A 124 -18.46 20.15 -11.06
C ARG A 124 -19.90 20.25 -10.56
N GLN A 125 -20.07 20.53 -9.27
CA GLN A 125 -21.40 20.73 -8.70
C GLN A 125 -21.87 22.17 -8.93
N LYS A 126 -23.04 22.34 -9.56
CA LYS A 126 -23.73 23.63 -9.64
C LYS A 126 -24.89 23.61 -8.65
N ILE A 127 -24.74 24.29 -7.52
CA ILE A 127 -25.79 24.44 -6.50
C ILE A 127 -26.69 25.60 -6.92
N SER A 128 -28.00 25.34 -7.05
CA SER A 128 -29.01 26.38 -7.23
C SER A 128 -29.64 26.77 -5.90
N GLU A 129 -30.15 27.99 -5.81
CA GLU A 129 -30.89 28.46 -4.62
C GLU A 129 -32.17 27.63 -4.39
N PRO A 130 -32.59 27.43 -3.12
CA PRO A 130 -33.81 26.70 -2.79
C PRO A 130 -35.03 27.37 -3.43
N LYS A 131 -35.98 26.57 -3.94
CA LYS A 131 -37.22 27.10 -4.52
C LYS A 131 -38.09 27.70 -3.42
N ALA A 132 -38.33 29.01 -3.46
CA ALA A 132 -39.27 29.66 -2.55
C ALA A 132 -40.70 29.16 -2.82
N GLU A 133 -41.42 28.81 -1.75
CA GLU A 133 -42.82 28.39 -1.82
C GLU A 133 -43.71 29.57 -2.24
N THR A 134 -44.33 29.46 -3.41
CA THR A 134 -45.39 30.37 -3.86
C THR A 134 -46.61 30.16 -2.96
N LYS A 135 -46.85 31.06 -2.01
CA LYS A 135 -48.16 31.17 -1.35
C LYS A 135 -49.21 31.46 -2.42
N GLY A 136 -50.14 30.53 -2.63
CA GLY A 136 -51.27 30.71 -3.52
C GLY A 136 -52.09 31.93 -3.11
N LEU A 137 -52.40 32.80 -4.08
CA LEU A 137 -53.51 33.72 -3.96
C LEU A 137 -54.80 32.88 -3.95
N GLU A 138 -55.54 32.91 -2.84
CA GLU A 138 -56.94 32.52 -2.83
C GLU A 138 -57.77 33.67 -3.41
N GLU A 139 -58.56 33.34 -4.41
CA GLU A 139 -59.53 34.18 -5.13
C GLU A 139 -60.70 34.57 -4.21
N ASN A 140 -61.21 35.80 -4.37
CA ASN A 140 -62.55 36.22 -3.96
C ASN A 140 -63.17 37.02 -5.09
#